data_AF-A0A069ILH2-F1
#
_entry.id   AF-A0A069ILH2-F1
#
_cell.length_a   1.000
_cell.length_b   1.000
_cell.length_c   1.000
_cell.angle_alpha   90.00
_cell.angle_beta   90.00
_cell.angle_gamma   90.00
#
_symmetry.space_group_name_H-M   'P 1'
#
loop_
_entity.id
_entity.type
_entity.pdbx_description
1 polymer ?
#
loop_
_entity_poly.entity_id
_entity_poly.type
_entity_poly.pdbx_seq_one_letter_code
_entity_poly.pdbx_strand_id
1 'polypeptide(L)' 'MTGEKEKLGLIGFGAFGRLTARHLSPWFDIYAHDPAATDSDGHATLTDLAAAAACPTIILAVPVEALE' A
#
# COMPACT_ATOMS: atom_id res chain seq x y z
N MET A 1 23.51 3.30 -7.81
CA MET A 1 23.23 3.58 -6.38
C MET A 1 21.73 3.43 -6.19
N THR A 2 21.23 2.26 -5.77
CA THR A 2 19.86 2.21 -5.26
C THR A 2 19.96 2.58 -3.79
N GLY A 3 19.64 3.83 -3.48
CA GLY A 3 19.40 4.21 -2.08
C GLY A 3 18.29 3.34 -1.50
N GLU A 4 18.23 3.25 -0.18
CA GLU A 4 17.12 2.60 0.53
C GLU A 4 15.80 3.21 0.02
N LYS A 5 14.87 2.35 -0.41
CA LYS A 5 13.57 2.83 -0.91
C LYS A 5 12.78 3.39 0.28
N GLU A 6 12.07 4.48 0.05
CA GLU A 6 11.17 5.01 1.08
C GLU A 6 9.99 4.05 1.29
N LYS A 7 9.47 4.04 2.52
CA LYS A 7 8.29 3.22 2.85
C LYS A 7 7.01 3.96 2.48
N LEU A 8 6.09 3.26 1.83
CA LEU A 8 4.78 3.78 1.47
C LEU A 8 3.68 2.89 2.04
N GLY A 9 2.79 3.50 2.82
CA GLY A 9 1.58 2.89 3.31
C GLY A 9 0.48 2.99 2.27
N LEU A 10 -0.23 1.89 2.02
CA LEU A 10 -1.35 1.85 1.09
C LEU A 10 -2.56 1.24 1.78
N ILE A 11 -3.57 2.07 2.07
CA ILE A 11 -4.80 1.64 2.73
C ILE A 11 -5.86 1.41 1.64
N GLY A 12 -6.23 0.16 1.40
CA GLY A 12 -7.05 -0.28 0.26
C GLY A 12 -6.19 -0.93 -0.84
N PHE A 13 -6.48 -2.20 -1.15
CA PHE A 13 -5.73 -3.03 -2.10
C PHE A 13 -6.63 -3.70 -3.15
N GLY A 14 -7.69 -2.99 -3.53
CA GLY A 14 -8.52 -3.27 -4.71
C GLY A 14 -7.83 -2.86 -6.02
N ALA A 15 -8.61 -2.64 -7.08
CA ALA A 15 -8.08 -2.35 -8.42
C ALA A 15 -7.13 -1.12 -8.45
N PHE A 16 -7.52 -0.02 -7.81
CA PHE A 16 -6.68 1.18 -7.74
C PHE A 16 -5.44 0.98 -6.86
N GLY A 17 -5.57 0.29 -5.72
CA GLY A 17 -4.44 -0.04 -4.85
C GLY A 17 -3.39 -0.88 -5.57
N ARG A 18 -3.80 -1.93 -6.27
CA ARG A 18 -2.89 -2.78 -7.08
C ARG A 18 -2.26 -2.03 -8.25
N LEU A 19 -3.04 -1.18 -8.93
CA LEU A 19 -2.52 -0.29 -9.97
C LEU A 19 -1.43 0.62 -9.40
N THR A 20 -1.69 1.24 -8.25
CA THR A 20 -0.76 2.11 -7.54
C THR A 20 0.49 1.36 -7.16
N ALA A 21 0.36 0.17 -6.55
CA ALA A 21 1.48 -0.62 -6.10
C ALA A 21 2.41 -1.03 -7.24
N ARG A 22 1.85 -1.55 -8.34
CA ARG A 22 2.60 -1.90 -9.55
C ARG A 22 3.40 -0.74 -10.12
N HIS A 23 2.85 0.47 -10.11
CA HIS A 23 3.55 1.63 -10.68
C HIS A 23 4.57 2.20 -9.70
N LEU A 24 4.35 2.15 -8.39
CA LEU A 24 5.22 2.78 -7.40
C LEU A 24 6.32 1.85 -6.82
N SER A 25 6.18 0.53 -6.97
CA SER A 25 7.15 -0.45 -6.44
C SER A 25 8.60 -0.29 -6.93
N PRO A 26 8.91 0.33 -8.09
CA PRO A 26 10.31 0.65 -8.44
C PRO A 26 10.98 1.63 -7.48
N TRP A 27 10.21 2.50 -6.80
CA TRP A 27 10.72 3.59 -5.96
C TRP A 27 10.43 3.42 -4.47
N PHE A 28 9.38 2.68 -4.11
CA PHE A 28 8.94 2.50 -2.72
C PHE A 28 8.91 1.04 -2.30
N ASP A 29 9.12 0.82 -1.00
CA ASP A 29 8.75 -0.41 -0.31
C ASP A 29 7.31 -0.24 0.21
N ILE A 30 6.37 -0.97 -0.40
CA ILE A 30 4.94 -0.74 -0.22
C ILE A 30 4.36 -1.72 0.81
N TYR A 31 3.73 -1.17 1.84
CA TYR A 31 2.99 -1.89 2.88
C TYR A 31 1.51 -1.63 2.68
N ALA A 32 0.78 -2.64 2.22
CA ALA A 32 -0.63 -2.53 1.89
C ALA A 32 -1.50 -3.16 2.98
N HIS A 33 -2.58 -2.48 3.34
CA HIS A 33 -3.62 -3.03 4.18
C HIS A 33 -4.96 -3.03 3.45
N ASP A 34 -5.59 -4.20 3.37
CA ASP A 34 -6.96 -4.36 2.89
C ASP A 34 -7.57 -5.62 3.55
N PRO A 35 -8.66 -5.50 4.33
CA PRO A 35 -9.29 -6.63 5.00
C PRO A 35 -9.81 -7.71 4.05
N ALA A 36 -10.11 -7.37 2.79
CA ALA A 36 -10.62 -8.29 1.79
C ALA A 36 -9.50 -8.93 0.94
N ALA A 37 -8.26 -8.44 1.03
CA ALA A 37 -7.15 -8.98 0.26
C ALA A 37 -6.60 -10.26 0.90
N THR A 38 -6.51 -11.31 0.08
CA THR A 38 -5.96 -12.62 0.49
C THR A 38 -4.61 -12.94 -0.18
N ASP A 39 -4.23 -12.17 -1.19
CA ASP A 39 -2.99 -12.34 -1.93
C ASP A 39 -2.28 -11.00 -2.20
N SER A 40 -0.95 -11.04 -2.27
CA SER A 40 -0.18 -9.92 -2.81
C SER A 40 0.04 -10.13 -4.30
N ASP A 41 0.14 -9.03 -5.05
CA ASP A 41 0.48 -9.03 -6.48
C ASP A 41 2.01 -9.03 -6.73
N GLY A 42 2.81 -9.25 -5.68
CA GLY A 42 4.27 -9.15 -5.71
C GLY A 42 4.82 -7.72 -5.72
N HIS A 43 3.97 -6.69 -5.77
CA HIS A 43 4.37 -5.28 -5.75
C HIS A 43 4.18 -4.61 -4.38
N ALA A 44 3.43 -5.25 -3.48
CA ALA A 44 3.24 -4.80 -2.11
C ALA A 44 3.34 -5.97 -1.12
N THR A 45 3.70 -5.65 0.12
CA THR A 45 3.61 -6.57 1.26
C THR A 45 2.29 -6.31 1.99
N LEU A 46 1.42 -7.31 2.06
CA LEU A 46 0.19 -7.22 2.86
C LEU A 46 0.54 -7.18 4.35
N THR A 47 -0.08 -6.26 5.09
CA THR A 47 0.16 -6.05 6.51
C THR A 47 -1.10 -5.54 7.22
N ASP A 48 -1.02 -5.35 8.54
CA ASP A 48 -2.10 -4.77 9.33
C ASP A 48 -2.20 -3.24 9.13
N LEU A 49 -3.33 -2.67 9.51
CA LEU A 49 -3.61 -1.24 9.31
C LEU A 49 -2.59 -0.37 10.05
N ALA A 50 -2.19 -0.75 11.26
CA ALA A 50 -1.28 0.04 12.07
C ALA A 50 0.11 0.11 11.45
N ALA A 51 0.62 -1.00 10.91
CA ALA A 51 1.90 -1.06 10.22
C ALA A 51 1.89 -0.26 8.91
N ALA A 52 0.83 -0.36 8.09
CA ALA A 52 0.70 0.44 6.87
C ALA A 52 0.61 1.95 7.20
N ALA A 53 -0.16 2.31 8.23
CA ALA A 53 -0.34 3.70 8.66
C ALA A 53 0.89 4.29 9.39
N ALA A 54 1.86 3.47 9.80
CA ALA A 54 3.12 3.94 10.36
C ALA A 54 4.13 4.39 9.28
N CYS A 55 3.82 4.21 8.00
CA CYS A 55 4.69 4.66 6.91
C CYS A 55 4.72 6.20 6.79
N PRO A 56 5.87 6.81 6.42
CA PRO A 56 5.99 8.26 6.29
C PRO A 56 5.04 8.90 5.27
N THR A 57 4.76 8.18 4.19
CA THR A 57 3.78 8.56 3.16
C THR A 57 2.67 7.52 3.11
N ILE A 58 1.42 7.97 3.10
CA ILE A 58 0.23 7.10 3.09
C ILE A 58 -0.66 7.49 1.91
N ILE A 59 -1.11 6.49 1.16
CA ILE A 59 -2.16 6.62 0.15
C ILE A 59 -3.43 5.96 0.66
N LEU A 60 -4.52 6.72 0.68
CA LEU A 60 -5.87 6.22 0.93
C LEU A 60 -6.47 5.81 -0.42
N ALA A 61 -6.55 4.50 -0.64
CA ALA A 61 -7.08 3.82 -1.81
C ALA A 61 -8.37 3.04 -1.49
N VAL A 62 -9.12 3.49 -0.48
CA VAL A 62 -10.44 3.00 -0.09
C VAL A 62 -11.54 3.92 -0.63
N PRO A 63 -12.79 3.44 -0.76
CA PRO A 63 -13.95 4.30 -1.01
C PRO A 63 -14.06 5.42 0.04
N VAL A 64 -14.54 6.59 -0.36
CA VAL A 64 -14.70 7.74 0.55
C VAL A 64 -15.65 7.42 1.71
N GLU A 65 -16.67 6.60 1.47
CA GLU A 65 -17.60 6.12 2.51
C GLU A 65 -16.94 5.27 3.61
N ALA A 66 -15.73 4.75 3.38
CA ALA A 66 -14.96 4.01 4.37
C ALA A 66 -13.98 4.91 5.16
N LEU A 67 -13.91 6.20 4.84
CA LEU A 67 -13.13 7.20 5.57
C LEU A 67 -14.06 7.92 6.56
N GLU A 68 -14.22 7.34 7.75
CA GLU A 68 -14.93 7.95 8.88
C GLU A 68 -13.99 8.70 9.82
#